data_AF-A0A971BGL2-F1
#
_entry.id   AF-A0A971BGL2-F1
#
_cell.length_a   1.000
_cell.length_b   1.000
_cell.length_c   1.000
_cell.angle_alpha   90.00
_cell.angle_beta   90.00
_cell.angle_gamma   90.00
#
_symmetry.space_group_name_H-M   'P 1'
#
loop_
_entity.id
_entity.type
_entity.pdbx_description
1 polymer ?
#
loop_
_entity_poly.entity_id
_entity_poly.type
_entity_poly.pdbx_seq_one_letter_code
_entity_poly.pdbx_strand_id
1 'polypeptide(L)'
;MSRPVAGAALVAAAFASSTLEALGVAVLARLLGQRASQNVSSPPSPADGAGRGVLVLAAAYDAPRRSAIARLAGRIGDPWPWVAATFTALALCCIVRVAGVEGTWLTAIQLLPTLALLALVPALVDAELAPLDAGLAEATGVACALALAERLDGELRGLDIWVVLTGAGSANRAGLRAWRRRHRRALAARPVATIELGAPEPAAAAATVAGFAELARELDAAAGARD
;
A
#
# COMPACT_ATOMS: atom_id res chain seq x y z
N MET A 1 40.02 -11.78 -4.99
CA MET A 1 39.29 -13.07 -5.03
C MET A 1 37.80 -12.80 -5.02
N SER A 2 37.09 -13.19 -6.08
CA SER A 2 35.62 -13.18 -6.11
C SER A 2 35.08 -14.23 -5.14
N ARG A 3 34.17 -13.85 -4.24
CA ARG A 3 33.47 -14.79 -3.34
C ARG A 3 31.99 -14.85 -3.75
N PRO A 4 31.64 -15.63 -4.79
CA PRO A 4 30.28 -15.64 -5.35
C PRO A 4 29.23 -16.05 -4.33
N VAL A 5 29.57 -16.98 -3.43
CA VAL A 5 28.69 -17.42 -2.34
C VAL A 5 28.37 -16.27 -1.37
N ALA A 6 29.35 -15.45 -1.01
CA ALA A 6 29.12 -14.31 -0.11
C ALA A 6 28.24 -13.24 -0.77
N GLY A 7 28.48 -12.95 -2.05
CA GLY A 7 27.63 -12.06 -2.84
C GLY A 7 26.19 -12.57 -2.96
N ALA A 8 26.01 -13.85 -3.26
CA ALA A 8 24.70 -14.49 -3.33
C ALA A 8 23.97 -14.43 -1.97
N ALA A 9 24.67 -14.68 -0.87
CA ALA A 9 24.11 -14.60 0.47
C ALA A 9 23.63 -13.18 0.81
N LEU A 10 24.39 -12.15 0.45
CA LEU A 10 23.99 -10.74 0.64
C LEU A 10 22.77 -10.37 -0.18
N VAL A 11 22.72 -10.77 -1.45
CA VAL A 11 21.56 -10.53 -2.33
C VAL A 11 20.31 -11.24 -1.79
N ALA A 12 20.45 -12.50 -1.35
CA ALA A 12 19.36 -13.25 -0.77
C ALA A 12 18.84 -12.60 0.53
N ALA A 13 19.74 -12.16 1.41
CA ALA A 13 19.37 -11.46 2.63
C ALA A 13 18.64 -10.13 2.34
N ALA A 14 19.15 -9.33 1.41
CA ALA A 14 18.52 -8.07 1.00
C ALA A 14 17.14 -8.31 0.38
N PHE A 15 17.01 -9.29 -0.50
CA PHE A 15 15.73 -9.65 -1.13
C PHE A 15 14.70 -10.16 -0.11
N ALA A 16 15.11 -11.05 0.80
CA ALA A 16 14.24 -11.54 1.87
C ALA A 16 13.79 -10.39 2.78
N SER A 17 14.71 -9.50 3.17
CA SER A 17 14.40 -8.32 3.98
C SER A 17 13.40 -7.39 3.28
N SER A 18 13.63 -7.08 2.00
CA SER A 18 12.72 -6.24 1.20
C SER A 18 11.34 -6.89 1.05
N THR A 19 11.28 -8.21 0.86
CA THR A 19 10.02 -8.96 0.73
C THR A 19 9.24 -8.95 2.04
N LEU A 20 9.92 -9.15 3.18
CA LEU A 20 9.30 -9.09 4.49
C LEU A 20 8.72 -7.70 4.78
N GLU A 21 9.46 -6.63 4.47
CA GLU A 21 8.96 -5.26 4.59
C GLU A 21 7.76 -5.00 3.67
N ALA A 22 7.79 -5.49 2.43
CA ALA A 22 6.67 -5.37 1.49
C ALA A 22 5.40 -6.09 2.00
N LEU A 23 5.57 -7.24 2.66
CA LEU A 23 4.49 -7.98 3.34
C LEU A 23 4.04 -7.31 4.66
N GLY A 24 4.68 -6.20 5.05
CA GLY A 24 4.36 -5.45 6.25
C GLY A 24 4.89 -6.09 7.54
N VAL A 25 5.92 -6.94 7.43
CA VAL A 25 6.74 -7.43 8.54
C VAL A 25 7.88 -6.43 8.71
N ALA A 26 7.67 -5.48 9.63
CA ALA A 26 8.58 -4.37 9.92
C ALA A 26 9.88 -4.85 10.60
N VAL A 27 10.75 -5.57 9.91
CA VAL A 27 12.00 -6.09 10.48
C VAL A 27 13.01 -4.96 10.68
N LEU A 28 13.30 -4.21 9.62
CA LEU A 28 14.21 -3.08 9.64
C LEU A 28 13.57 -1.86 10.29
N ALA A 29 12.28 -1.62 10.02
CA ALA A 29 11.58 -0.50 10.62
C ALA A 29 11.48 -0.62 12.16
N ARG A 30 11.49 -1.83 12.73
CA ARG A 30 11.57 -2.02 14.19
C ARG A 30 12.96 -1.76 14.76
N LEU A 31 14.02 -2.01 13.98
CA LEU A 31 15.41 -1.80 14.40
C LEU A 31 15.84 -0.33 14.29
N LEU A 32 15.37 0.38 13.25
CA LEU A 32 15.75 1.76 12.96
C LEU A 32 14.81 2.81 13.58
N GLY A 33 13.77 2.36 14.29
CA GLY A 33 12.77 3.20 14.90
C GLY A 33 11.60 3.52 13.97
N GLN A 34 10.42 3.72 14.55
CA GLN A 34 9.20 4.07 13.83
C GLN A 34 8.73 5.46 14.25
N ARG A 35 8.32 6.28 13.28
CA ARG A 35 7.62 7.54 13.59
C ARG A 35 6.25 7.21 14.17
N ALA A 36 5.88 7.90 15.25
CA ALA A 36 4.56 7.79 15.85
C ALA A 36 3.52 8.40 14.90
N SER A 37 2.81 7.55 14.15
CA SER A 37 1.60 7.91 13.43
C SER A 37 0.41 7.31 14.15
N GLN A 38 -0.68 8.07 14.26
CA GLN A 38 -1.91 7.60 14.89
C GLN A 38 -2.99 7.44 13.82
N ASN A 39 -3.81 6.42 13.96
CA ASN A 39 -5.02 6.31 13.16
C ASN A 39 -6.17 6.83 14.00
N VAL A 40 -7.02 7.67 13.41
CA VAL A 40 -8.27 8.12 14.01
C VAL A 40 -9.37 7.28 13.40
N SER A 41 -10.15 6.59 14.22
CA SER A 41 -11.27 5.79 13.71
C SER A 41 -12.50 5.98 14.57
N SER A 42 -13.64 6.17 13.93
CA SER A 42 -14.95 6.21 14.57
C SER A 42 -15.67 4.91 14.27
N PRO A 43 -15.67 3.93 15.21
CA PRO A 43 -16.43 2.70 15.03
C PRO A 43 -17.93 2.99 14.99
N PRO A 44 -18.73 2.12 14.34
CA PRO A 44 -20.17 2.27 14.33
C PRO A 44 -20.74 2.19 15.75
N SER A 45 -21.78 2.98 16.00
CA SER A 45 -22.44 3.01 17.31
C SER A 45 -23.19 1.71 17.57
N PRO A 46 -23.04 1.09 18.76
CA PRO A 46 -23.85 -0.07 19.14
C PRO A 46 -25.36 0.23 19.21
N ALA A 47 -25.73 1.51 19.31
CA ALA A 47 -27.12 1.96 19.50
C ALA A 47 -27.94 1.97 18.21
N ASP A 48 -27.31 2.03 17.04
CA ASP A 48 -28.00 2.20 15.74
C ASP A 48 -28.54 0.89 15.16
N GLY A 49 -28.44 -0.21 15.92
CA GLY A 49 -28.74 -1.55 15.47
C GLY A 49 -27.60 -2.11 14.60
N ALA A 50 -27.26 -3.37 14.79
CA ALA A 50 -26.17 -3.97 14.02
C ALA A 50 -26.60 -4.17 12.56
N GLY A 51 -26.15 -3.28 11.66
CA GLY A 51 -26.23 -3.50 10.23
C GLY A 51 -25.67 -4.86 9.84
N ARG A 52 -26.20 -5.44 8.77
CA ARG A 52 -25.78 -6.77 8.29
C ARG A 52 -24.33 -6.77 7.80
N GLY A 53 -23.82 -5.63 7.34
CA GLY A 53 -22.43 -5.43 6.93
C GLY A 53 -21.83 -4.13 7.45
N VAL A 54 -20.55 -3.89 7.14
CA VAL A 54 -19.81 -2.69 7.52
C VAL A 54 -19.23 -2.03 6.27
N LEU A 55 -19.49 -0.74 6.10
CA LEU A 55 -18.85 0.11 5.11
C LEU A 55 -17.73 0.90 5.78
N VAL A 56 -16.48 0.60 5.43
CA VAL A 56 -15.31 1.34 5.92
C VAL A 56 -14.99 2.47 4.95
N LEU A 57 -15.13 3.72 5.39
CA LEU A 57 -14.69 4.90 4.67
C LEU A 57 -13.30 5.26 5.16
N ALA A 58 -12.29 4.96 4.35
CA ALA A 58 -10.88 5.15 4.69
C ALA A 58 -10.30 6.35 3.92
N ALA A 59 -9.54 7.21 4.60
CA ALA A 59 -8.77 8.26 3.95
C ALA A 59 -7.40 8.41 4.62
N ALA A 60 -6.36 8.67 3.83
CA ALA A 60 -5.06 9.07 4.38
C ALA A 60 -5.05 10.58 4.61
N TYR A 61 -4.61 11.02 5.79
CA TYR A 61 -4.54 12.44 6.13
C TYR A 61 -3.10 13.00 6.04
N ASP A 62 -2.09 12.15 5.89
CA ASP A 62 -0.71 12.56 5.82
C ASP A 62 -0.33 13.01 4.41
N ALA A 63 0.19 14.24 4.29
CA ALA A 63 0.64 14.76 3.01
C ALA A 63 1.84 13.95 2.48
N PRO A 64 1.84 13.55 1.19
CA PRO A 64 2.95 12.83 0.60
C PRO A 64 4.20 13.72 0.51
N ARG A 65 5.37 13.09 0.40
CA ARG A 65 6.64 13.79 0.14
C ARG A 65 6.88 13.93 -1.37
N ARG A 66 7.42 15.08 -1.79
CA ARG A 66 7.74 15.38 -3.19
C ARG A 66 9.10 14.80 -3.60
N SER A 67 9.22 13.48 -3.58
CA SER A 67 10.48 12.79 -3.89
C SER A 67 10.64 12.43 -5.37
N ALA A 68 11.85 12.10 -5.77
CA ALA A 68 12.17 11.51 -7.07
C ALA A 68 11.42 10.20 -7.30
N ILE A 69 11.30 9.35 -6.26
CA ILE A 69 10.52 8.11 -6.33
C ILE A 69 9.04 8.42 -6.54
N ALA A 70 8.47 9.41 -5.83
CA ALA A 70 7.07 9.80 -6.02
C ALA A 70 6.82 10.35 -7.44
N ARG A 71 7.74 11.15 -7.98
CA ARG A 71 7.68 11.64 -9.37
C ARG A 71 7.79 10.51 -10.39
N LEU A 72 8.66 9.54 -10.13
CA LEU A 72 8.81 8.36 -10.97
C LEU A 72 7.52 7.53 -10.93
N ALA A 73 6.97 7.28 -9.74
CA ALA A 73 5.73 6.55 -9.56
C ALA A 73 4.54 7.20 -10.30
N GLY A 74 4.49 8.54 -10.30
CA GLY A 74 3.52 9.28 -11.11
C GLY A 74 3.64 9.08 -12.62
N ARG A 75 4.79 8.59 -13.12
CA ARG A 75 5.03 8.31 -14.55
C ARG A 75 4.91 6.84 -14.91
N ILE A 76 5.42 5.94 -14.07
CA ILE A 76 5.51 4.50 -14.37
C ILE A 76 4.52 3.64 -13.59
N GLY A 77 3.69 4.25 -12.73
CA GLY A 77 2.85 3.53 -11.78
C GLY A 77 3.65 3.07 -10.57
N ASP A 78 3.20 2.00 -9.91
CA ASP A 78 3.88 1.46 -8.73
C ASP A 78 5.33 1.04 -9.06
N PRO A 79 6.36 1.62 -8.40
CA PRO A 79 7.76 1.25 -8.64
C PRO A 79 8.14 -0.09 -8.00
N TRP A 80 7.37 -0.63 -7.05
CA TRP A 80 7.74 -1.83 -6.29
C TRP A 80 7.84 -3.11 -7.14
N PRO A 81 6.96 -3.38 -8.12
CA PRO A 81 7.13 -4.50 -9.05
C PRO A 81 8.46 -4.45 -9.82
N TRP A 82 8.91 -3.26 -10.21
CA TRP A 82 10.20 -3.06 -10.90
C TRP A 82 11.39 -3.35 -9.97
N VAL A 83 11.31 -2.90 -8.72
CA VAL A 83 12.31 -3.23 -7.69
C VAL A 83 12.36 -4.74 -7.46
N ALA A 84 11.21 -5.41 -7.34
CA ALA A 84 11.12 -6.86 -7.17
C ALA A 84 11.71 -7.62 -8.38
N ALA A 85 11.41 -7.18 -9.60
CA ALA A 85 11.99 -7.76 -10.82
C ALA A 85 13.51 -7.60 -10.87
N THR A 86 14.02 -6.45 -10.42
CA THR A 86 15.46 -6.16 -10.38
C THR A 86 16.19 -7.09 -9.39
N PHE A 87 15.65 -7.26 -8.19
CA PHE A 87 16.19 -8.22 -7.23
C PHE A 87 16.12 -9.66 -7.76
N THR A 88 15.02 -10.04 -8.41
CA THR A 88 14.84 -11.38 -8.99
C THR A 88 15.90 -11.65 -10.06
N ALA A 89 16.13 -10.72 -10.98
CA ALA A 89 17.17 -10.82 -12.00
C ALA A 89 18.57 -10.97 -11.39
N LEU A 90 18.87 -10.19 -10.35
CA LEU A 90 20.16 -10.26 -9.65
C LEU A 90 20.33 -11.61 -8.93
N ALA A 91 19.29 -12.11 -8.27
CA ALA A 91 19.30 -13.41 -7.61
C ALA A 91 19.55 -14.56 -8.61
N LEU A 92 18.89 -14.54 -9.77
CA LEU A 92 19.12 -15.51 -10.84
C LEU A 92 20.58 -15.49 -11.33
N CYS A 93 21.16 -14.30 -11.52
CA CYS A 93 22.57 -14.18 -11.88
C CYS A 93 23.49 -14.78 -10.81
N CYS A 94 23.18 -14.58 -9.53
CA CYS A 94 23.93 -15.18 -8.43
C CYS A 94 23.84 -16.70 -8.42
N ILE A 95 22.65 -17.29 -8.66
CA ILE A 95 22.45 -18.74 -8.75
C ILE A 95 23.30 -19.33 -9.89
N VAL A 96 23.26 -18.71 -11.07
CA VAL A 96 24.04 -19.14 -12.24
C VAL A 96 25.55 -19.11 -11.93
N ARG A 97 26.05 -18.09 -11.24
CA ARG A 97 27.46 -18.03 -10.81
C ARG A 97 27.83 -19.08 -9.78
N VAL A 98 26.94 -19.35 -8.81
CA VAL A 98 27.17 -20.41 -7.81
C VAL A 98 27.21 -21.79 -8.47
N ALA A 99 26.49 -21.99 -9.58
CA ALA A 99 26.58 -23.19 -10.40
C ALA A 99 27.89 -23.30 -11.22
N GLY A 100 28.83 -22.36 -11.07
CA GLY A 100 30.14 -22.38 -11.72
C GLY A 100 30.16 -21.78 -13.13
N VAL A 101 29.05 -21.16 -13.59
CA VAL A 101 29.02 -20.48 -14.88
C VAL A 101 29.68 -19.11 -14.76
N GLU A 102 30.76 -18.93 -15.51
CA GLU A 102 31.50 -17.68 -15.61
C GLU A 102 31.47 -17.14 -17.04
N GLY A 103 31.46 -15.81 -17.17
CA GLY A 103 31.50 -15.16 -18.48
C GLY A 103 31.28 -13.66 -18.41
N THR A 104 31.89 -12.92 -19.34
CA THR A 104 31.76 -11.46 -19.46
C THR A 104 30.30 -11.05 -19.71
N TRP A 105 29.55 -11.86 -20.47
CA TRP A 105 28.13 -11.63 -20.74
C TRP A 105 27.29 -11.64 -19.46
N LEU A 106 27.58 -12.54 -18.52
CA LEU A 106 26.87 -12.63 -17.24
C LEU A 106 27.19 -11.43 -16.36
N THR A 107 28.43 -10.93 -16.39
CA THR A 107 28.80 -9.66 -15.74
C THR A 107 28.02 -8.49 -16.35
N ALA A 108 27.90 -8.42 -17.68
CA ALA A 108 27.16 -7.35 -18.34
C ALA A 108 25.67 -7.36 -17.99
N ILE A 109 25.03 -8.53 -17.98
CA ILE A 109 23.62 -8.69 -17.57
C ILE A 109 23.43 -8.32 -16.10
N GLN A 110 24.33 -8.77 -15.21
CA GLN A 110 24.24 -8.49 -13.78
C GLN A 110 24.47 -7.00 -13.45
N LEU A 111 25.23 -6.29 -14.28
CA LEU A 111 25.55 -4.88 -14.05
C LEU A 111 24.29 -4.01 -14.03
N LEU A 112 23.37 -4.22 -14.97
CA LEU A 112 22.14 -3.43 -15.09
C LEU A 112 21.27 -3.45 -13.81
N PRO A 113 20.86 -4.62 -13.27
CA PRO A 113 20.07 -4.66 -12.03
C PRO A 113 20.87 -4.16 -10.83
N THR A 114 22.18 -4.36 -10.81
CA THR A 114 23.04 -3.83 -9.74
C THR A 114 23.04 -2.31 -9.74
N LEU A 115 23.20 -1.67 -10.90
CA LEU A 115 23.14 -0.21 -11.03
C LEU A 115 21.76 0.34 -10.68
N ALA A 116 20.69 -0.36 -11.06
CA ALA A 116 19.33 0.03 -10.70
C ALA A 116 19.10 0.00 -9.18
N LEU A 117 19.54 -1.05 -8.48
CA LEU A 117 19.47 -1.12 -7.01
C LEU A 117 20.38 -0.10 -6.34
N LEU A 118 21.55 0.19 -6.93
CA LEU A 118 22.45 1.21 -6.41
C LEU A 118 21.83 2.61 -6.53
N ALA A 119 21.16 2.91 -7.64
CA ALA A 119 20.43 4.15 -7.84
C ALA A 119 19.18 4.27 -6.95
N LEU A 120 18.60 3.14 -6.51
CA LEU A 120 17.48 3.13 -5.59
C LEU A 120 17.87 3.70 -4.21
N VAL A 121 19.10 3.48 -3.74
CA VAL A 121 19.57 3.98 -2.42
C VAL A 121 19.45 5.50 -2.29
N PRO A 122 20.08 6.34 -3.14
CA PRO A 122 19.91 7.79 -3.04
C PRO A 122 18.47 8.22 -3.32
N ALA A 123 17.70 7.48 -4.12
CA ALA A 123 16.29 7.76 -4.34
C ALA A 123 15.43 7.54 -3.08
N LEU A 124 15.76 6.52 -2.26
CA LEU A 124 15.13 6.28 -0.95
C LEU A 124 15.56 7.35 0.08
N VAL A 125 16.82 7.78 0.05
CA VAL A 125 17.29 8.90 0.89
C VAL A 125 16.55 10.19 0.54
N ASP A 126 16.40 10.48 -0.75
CA ASP A 126 15.57 11.59 -1.21
C ASP A 126 14.11 11.44 -0.77
N ALA A 127 13.55 10.23 -0.80
CA ALA A 127 12.20 9.98 -0.32
C ALA A 127 11.99 10.33 1.16
N GLU A 128 13.00 10.14 2.01
CA GLU A 128 12.94 10.50 3.43
C GLU A 128 13.17 12.00 3.68
N LEU A 129 14.06 12.63 2.90
CA LEU A 129 14.47 14.03 3.09
C LEU A 129 13.62 15.03 2.31
N ALA A 130 12.89 14.58 1.29
CA ALA A 130 12.12 15.44 0.42
C ALA A 130 11.07 16.25 1.19
N PRO A 131 10.82 17.51 0.78
CA PRO A 131 9.81 18.34 1.40
C PRO A 131 8.42 17.72 1.23
N LEU A 132 7.55 17.99 2.20
CA LEU A 132 6.12 17.65 2.10
C LEU A 132 5.49 18.39 0.92
N ASP A 133 4.49 17.76 0.34
CA ASP A 133 3.57 18.40 -0.60
C ASP A 133 2.48 19.20 0.15
N ALA A 134 1.67 19.96 -0.59
CA ALA A 134 0.55 20.72 -0.04
C ALA A 134 -0.56 19.83 0.55
N GLY A 135 -0.62 18.54 0.18
CA GLY A 135 -1.57 17.58 0.77
C GLY A 135 -3.04 17.83 0.41
N LEU A 136 -3.32 18.56 -0.67
CA LEU A 136 -4.68 18.95 -1.03
C LEU A 136 -5.56 17.75 -1.40
N ALA A 137 -5.00 16.73 -2.04
CA ALA A 137 -5.73 15.52 -2.41
C ALA A 137 -6.14 14.70 -1.18
N GLU A 138 -5.24 14.60 -0.20
CA GLU A 138 -5.45 13.93 1.07
C GLU A 138 -6.48 14.68 1.92
N ALA A 139 -6.33 16.00 2.06
CA ALA A 139 -7.31 16.84 2.75
C ALA A 139 -8.71 16.73 2.13
N THR A 140 -8.79 16.72 0.80
CA THR A 140 -10.06 16.53 0.08
C THR A 140 -10.62 15.12 0.31
N GLY A 141 -9.78 14.08 0.28
CA GLY A 141 -10.18 12.71 0.59
C GLY A 141 -10.77 12.57 2.00
N VAL A 142 -10.14 13.19 2.99
CA VAL A 142 -10.64 13.25 4.38
C VAL A 142 -11.97 13.99 4.44
N ALA A 143 -12.07 15.17 3.82
CA ALA A 143 -13.31 15.94 3.78
C ALA A 143 -14.46 15.15 3.12
N CYS A 144 -14.19 14.46 2.02
CA CYS A 144 -15.13 13.57 1.36
C CYS A 144 -15.55 12.41 2.26
N ALA A 145 -14.62 11.78 2.98
CA ALA A 145 -14.93 10.68 3.89
C ALA A 145 -15.89 11.12 5.01
N LEU A 146 -15.64 12.29 5.59
CA LEU A 146 -16.48 12.86 6.63
C LEU A 146 -17.86 13.27 6.09
N ALA A 147 -17.90 13.97 4.95
CA ALA A 147 -19.16 14.39 4.33
C ALA A 147 -20.02 13.20 3.88
N LEU A 148 -19.40 12.13 3.39
CA LEU A 148 -20.11 10.89 3.05
C LEU A 148 -20.63 10.18 4.28
N ALA A 149 -19.84 10.12 5.36
CA ALA A 149 -20.28 9.53 6.61
C ALA A 149 -21.49 10.27 7.18
N GLU A 150 -21.44 11.61 7.23
CA GLU A 150 -22.54 12.44 7.74
C GLU A 150 -23.80 12.32 6.87
N ARG A 151 -23.65 12.30 5.54
CA ARG A 151 -24.80 12.20 4.63
C ARG A 151 -25.46 10.82 4.65
N LEU A 152 -24.67 9.76 4.76
CA LEU A 152 -25.17 8.38 4.73
C LEU A 152 -25.59 7.88 6.12
N ASP A 153 -25.36 8.66 7.16
CA ASP A 153 -25.75 8.33 8.53
C ASP A 153 -27.28 8.19 8.62
N GLY A 154 -27.74 7.05 9.10
CA GLY A 154 -29.18 6.72 9.16
C GLY A 154 -29.88 6.39 7.84
N GLU A 155 -29.26 6.66 6.67
CA GLU A 155 -29.84 6.27 5.36
C GLU A 155 -29.61 4.79 5.05
N LEU A 156 -28.46 4.24 5.45
CA LEU A 156 -28.06 2.87 5.14
C LEU A 156 -28.63 1.86 6.14
N ARG A 157 -29.88 1.41 5.91
CA ARG A 157 -30.59 0.43 6.78
C ARG A 157 -29.95 -0.97 6.91
N GLY A 158 -28.83 -1.23 6.24
CA GLY A 158 -28.16 -2.54 6.26
C GLY A 158 -26.64 -2.49 6.45
N LEU A 159 -26.04 -1.30 6.49
CA LEU A 159 -24.59 -1.13 6.57
C LEU A 159 -24.24 -0.15 7.67
N ASP A 160 -23.36 -0.61 8.56
CA ASP A 160 -22.74 0.24 9.57
C ASP A 160 -21.58 1.01 8.94
N ILE A 161 -21.53 2.33 9.14
CA ILE A 161 -20.43 3.15 8.64
C ILE A 161 -19.30 3.16 9.67
N TRP A 162 -18.08 2.84 9.22
CA TRP A 162 -16.87 2.96 10.01
C TRP A 162 -15.89 3.91 9.32
N VAL A 163 -15.72 5.10 9.87
CA VAL A 163 -14.77 6.08 9.33
C VAL A 163 -13.38 5.82 9.90
N VAL A 164 -12.36 5.79 9.02
CA VAL A 164 -10.96 5.55 9.39
C VAL A 164 -10.06 6.55 8.67
N LEU A 165 -9.48 7.47 9.43
CA LEU A 165 -8.47 8.39 8.96
C LEU A 165 -7.10 7.86 9.38
N THR A 166 -6.24 7.58 8.40
CA THR A 166 -4.95 6.93 8.62
C THR A 166 -3.80 7.87 8.32
N GLY A 167 -2.72 7.74 9.10
CA GLY A 167 -1.43 8.29 8.70
C GLY A 167 -0.54 7.22 8.08
N ALA A 168 0.60 7.62 7.52
CA ALA A 168 1.50 6.76 6.75
C ALA A 168 0.80 6.13 5.53
N GLY A 169 -0.03 6.89 4.83
CA GLY A 169 -0.72 6.50 3.61
C GLY A 169 0.25 6.22 2.47
N SER A 170 1.24 7.10 2.27
CA SER A 170 2.27 6.96 1.23
C SER A 170 3.27 5.83 1.51
N ALA A 171 3.36 5.37 2.77
CA ALA A 171 4.21 4.25 3.18
C ALA A 171 3.51 2.91 2.94
N ASN A 172 3.05 2.68 1.71
CA ASN A 172 2.34 1.45 1.32
C ASN A 172 1.11 1.21 2.22
N ARG A 173 0.32 2.26 2.51
CA ARG A 173 -0.88 2.18 3.37
C ARG A 173 -0.62 1.56 4.75
N ALA A 174 0.53 1.86 5.37
CA ALA A 174 0.96 1.26 6.63
C ALA A 174 -0.08 1.46 7.76
N GLY A 175 -0.65 2.67 7.86
CA GLY A 175 -1.71 2.98 8.83
C GLY A 175 -2.94 2.10 8.65
N LEU A 176 -3.48 2.03 7.44
CA LEU A 176 -4.67 1.21 7.15
C LEU A 176 -4.42 -0.28 7.40
N ARG A 177 -3.25 -0.81 7.00
CA ARG A 177 -2.89 -2.20 7.29
C ARG A 177 -2.77 -2.49 8.79
N ALA A 178 -2.14 -1.59 9.53
CA ALA A 178 -2.05 -1.71 10.99
C ALA A 178 -3.45 -1.72 11.63
N TRP A 179 -4.32 -0.82 11.18
CA TRP A 179 -5.71 -0.78 11.64
C TRP A 179 -6.48 -2.07 11.30
N ARG A 180 -6.40 -2.57 10.06
CA ARG A 180 -7.04 -3.83 9.65
C ARG A 180 -6.54 -5.03 10.44
N ARG A 181 -5.24 -5.09 10.73
CA ARG A 181 -4.65 -6.15 11.56
C ARG A 181 -5.19 -6.10 13.00
N ARG A 182 -5.27 -4.90 13.58
CA ARG A 182 -5.82 -4.69 14.94
C ARG A 182 -7.31 -5.05 15.03
N HIS A 183 -8.09 -4.71 14.00
CA HIS A 183 -9.53 -4.93 13.97
C HIS A 183 -9.96 -6.19 13.21
N ARG A 184 -9.03 -7.11 12.91
CA ARG A 184 -9.29 -8.29 12.09
C ARG A 184 -10.51 -9.10 12.56
N ARG A 185 -10.68 -9.26 13.88
CA ARG A 185 -11.81 -10.01 14.44
C ARG A 185 -13.14 -9.30 14.20
N ALA A 186 -13.19 -7.98 14.38
CA ALA A 186 -14.38 -7.18 14.13
C ALA A 186 -14.75 -7.18 12.64
N LEU A 187 -13.74 -7.09 11.77
CA LEU A 187 -13.92 -7.14 10.31
C LEU A 187 -14.28 -8.53 9.78
N ALA A 188 -13.91 -9.60 10.49
CA ALA A 188 -14.27 -10.97 10.11
C ALA A 188 -15.68 -11.37 10.58
N ALA A 189 -16.26 -10.64 11.52
CA ALA A 189 -17.57 -10.96 12.09
C ALA A 189 -18.72 -10.68 11.12
N ARG A 190 -18.51 -9.79 10.13
CA ARG A 190 -19.54 -9.34 9.18
C ARG A 190 -18.92 -9.08 7.80
N PRO A 191 -19.72 -9.08 6.71
CA PRO A 191 -19.27 -8.59 5.41
C PRO A 191 -18.76 -7.14 5.51
N VAL A 192 -17.60 -6.88 4.91
CA VAL A 192 -16.96 -5.55 4.93
C VAL A 192 -16.69 -5.09 3.51
N ALA A 193 -17.17 -3.90 3.17
CA ALA A 193 -16.71 -3.14 2.02
C ALA A 193 -15.78 -2.01 2.49
N THR A 194 -14.70 -1.73 1.78
CA THR A 194 -13.79 -0.62 2.11
C THR A 194 -13.66 0.29 0.90
N ILE A 195 -13.93 1.58 1.10
CA ILE A 195 -13.75 2.63 0.11
C ILE A 195 -12.62 3.51 0.60
N GLU A 196 -11.53 3.57 -0.17
CA GLU A 196 -10.44 4.50 0.07
C GLU A 196 -10.69 5.80 -0.71
N LEU A 197 -10.67 6.93 -0.01
CA LEU A 197 -10.95 8.27 -0.53
C LEU A 197 -9.68 9.12 -0.46
N GLY A 198 -9.39 9.85 -1.55
CA GLY A 198 -8.12 10.56 -1.75
C GLY A 198 -7.35 9.99 -2.93
N ALA A 199 -6.11 10.46 -3.16
CA ALA A 199 -5.33 10.10 -4.34
C ALA A 199 -5.18 8.57 -4.47
N PRO A 200 -5.80 7.94 -5.48
CA PRO A 200 -5.57 6.53 -5.76
C PRO A 200 -4.19 6.36 -6.42
N GLU A 201 -3.53 5.24 -6.15
CA GLU A 201 -2.56 4.74 -7.13
C GLU A 201 -3.27 4.57 -8.49
N PRO A 202 -2.61 4.90 -9.61
CA PRO A 202 -3.22 4.80 -10.95
C PRO A 202 -3.72 3.38 -11.27
N ALA A 203 -3.19 2.34 -10.63
CA ALA A 203 -3.64 0.95 -10.79
C ALA A 203 -4.94 0.61 -10.02
N ALA A 204 -5.22 1.30 -8.91
CA ALA A 204 -6.40 1.03 -8.08
C ALA A 204 -7.66 1.75 -8.59
N ALA A 205 -7.50 2.94 -9.19
CA ALA A 205 -8.62 3.74 -9.70
C ALA A 205 -9.50 2.98 -10.72
N ALA A 206 -8.89 2.22 -11.62
CA ALA A 206 -9.63 1.46 -12.64
C ALA A 206 -10.43 0.29 -12.06
N ALA A 207 -9.87 -0.42 -11.07
CA ALA A 207 -10.55 -1.52 -10.39
C ALA A 207 -11.66 -1.04 -9.45
N THR A 208 -11.47 0.11 -8.79
CA THR A 208 -12.45 0.69 -7.87
C THR A 208 -13.67 1.26 -8.62
N VAL A 209 -13.49 1.89 -9.79
CA VAL A 209 -14.62 2.39 -10.59
C VAL A 209 -15.43 1.25 -11.22
N ALA A 210 -14.77 0.21 -11.72
CA ALA A 210 -15.45 -0.99 -12.22
C ALA A 210 -16.21 -1.74 -11.11
N GLY A 211 -15.58 -1.89 -9.94
CA GLY A 211 -16.21 -2.49 -8.76
C GLY A 211 -17.37 -1.67 -8.21
N PHE A 212 -17.31 -0.33 -8.28
CA PHE A 212 -18.42 0.53 -7.85
C PHE A 212 -19.61 0.47 -8.81
N ALA A 213 -19.36 0.39 -10.12
CA ALA A 213 -20.42 0.19 -11.11
C ALA A 213 -21.07 -1.20 -11.00
N GLU A 214 -20.34 -2.22 -10.56
CA GLU A 214 -20.84 -3.56 -10.26
C GLU A 214 -21.68 -3.57 -8.97
N LEU A 215 -21.15 -2.98 -7.90
CA LEU A 215 -21.80 -2.90 -6.59
C LEU A 215 -23.08 -2.04 -6.65
N ALA A 216 -23.05 -0.92 -7.37
CA ALA A 216 -24.24 -0.10 -7.60
C ALA A 216 -25.31 -0.86 -8.38
N ARG A 217 -24.92 -1.62 -9.43
CA ARG A 217 -25.85 -2.51 -10.16
C ARG A 217 -26.43 -3.61 -9.29
N GLU A 218 -25.62 -4.23 -8.43
CA GLU A 218 -26.10 -5.27 -7.51
C GLU A 218 -27.02 -4.71 -6.42
N LEU A 219 -26.73 -3.51 -5.91
CA LEU A 219 -27.57 -2.82 -4.93
C LEU A 219 -28.89 -2.35 -5.53
N ASP A 220 -28.89 -1.81 -6.76
CA ASP A 220 -30.11 -1.45 -7.48
C ASP A 220 -30.96 -2.67 -7.83
N ALA A 221 -30.32 -3.79 -8.23
CA ALA A 221 -31.02 -5.06 -8.47
C ALA A 221 -31.63 -5.65 -7.19
N ALA A 222 -30.94 -5.51 -6.05
CA ALA A 222 -31.44 -5.94 -4.75
C ALA A 222 -32.57 -5.05 -4.20
N ALA A 223 -32.61 -3.77 -4.59
CA ALA A 223 -33.68 -2.84 -4.25
C ALA A 223 -34.93 -3.06 -5.10
N GLY A 224 -34.79 -3.34 -6.40
CA GLY A 224 -35.92 -3.57 -7.32
C GLY A 224 -36.59 -4.94 -7.21
N ALA A 225 -36.00 -5.91 -6.51
CA ALA A 225 -36.59 -7.24 -6.28
C ALA A 225 -37.53 -7.32 -5.05
N ARG A 226 -37.83 -6.17 -4.42
CA ARG A 226 -38.67 -6.07 -3.22
C ARG A 226 -40.03 -5.38 -3.46
N ASP A 227 -40.34 -5.04 -4.70
CA ASP A 227 -41.68 -4.64 -5.17
C ASP A 227 -42.37 -5.82 -5.88
#